data_AF-A0A1B0DR64-F1
#
_entry.id   AF-A0A1B0DR64-F1
#
_cell.length_a   1.000
_cell.length_b   1.000
_cell.length_c   1.000
_cell.angle_alpha   90.00
_cell.angle_beta   90.00
_cell.angle_gamma   90.00
#
_symmetry.space_group_name_H-M   'P 1'
#
loop_
_entity.id
_entity.type
_entity.pdbx_description
1 polymer ?
#
loop_
_entity_poly.entity_id
_entity_poly.type
_entity_poly.pdbx_seq_one_letter_code
_entity_poly.pdbx_strand_id
1 'polypeptide(L)'
;MFFHPKCGQKVILSENNTRATRRKSEFDHGLCLSANPLQDDKLFEIRIVEKIHVWSGSLEIGVTSVPPEHFDQLPACTTKLRLGTWLMSGCSVLKDTVTIVEFYGIDLESLNEDDRVGVVKSSDGELIFYVNGISQGVAATGLPRTLYALVNLYGKCVEV
;
A
#
# COMPACT_ATOMS: atom_id res chain seq x y z
N MET A 1 -10.43 -8.95 -3.01
CA MET A 1 -10.03 -8.74 -1.59
C MET A 1 -10.71 -7.46 -1.11
N PHE A 2 -10.81 -7.25 0.20
CA PHE A 2 -11.51 -6.09 0.78
C PHE A 2 -10.55 -5.28 1.65
N PHE A 3 -10.79 -3.97 1.73
CA PHE A 3 -10.19 -3.09 2.73
C PHE A 3 -10.86 -3.30 4.09
N HIS A 4 -10.08 -3.17 5.15
CA HIS A 4 -10.58 -3.17 6.51
C HIS A 4 -11.39 -1.88 6.76
N PRO A 5 -12.55 -1.93 7.47
CA PRO A 5 -13.37 -0.75 7.75
C PRO A 5 -12.62 0.39 8.46
N LYS A 6 -11.64 0.02 9.31
CA LYS A 6 -10.71 0.97 9.92
C LYS A 6 -9.67 1.42 8.89
N CYS A 7 -9.90 2.58 8.31
CA CYS A 7 -9.03 3.26 7.35
C CYS A 7 -8.65 4.66 7.86
N GLY A 8 -7.85 5.39 7.09
CA GLY A 8 -7.40 6.74 7.41
C GLY A 8 -8.57 7.72 7.50
N GLN A 9 -8.44 8.74 8.33
CA GLN A 9 -9.53 9.67 8.68
C GLN A 9 -10.17 10.38 7.47
N LYS A 10 -9.42 10.51 6.38
CA LYS A 10 -9.85 11.20 5.16
C LYS A 10 -10.28 10.24 4.05
N VAL A 11 -10.30 8.93 4.33
CA VAL A 11 -10.75 7.88 3.42
C VAL A 11 -12.23 7.57 3.66
N ILE A 12 -12.95 7.36 2.57
CA ILE A 12 -14.29 6.79 2.55
C ILE A 12 -14.19 5.47 1.78
N LEU A 13 -14.69 4.39 2.38
CA LEU A 13 -14.80 3.11 1.70
C LEU A 13 -16.15 2.99 1.03
N SER A 14 -16.16 2.41 -0.17
CA SER A 14 -17.37 2.16 -0.95
C SER A 14 -17.30 0.79 -1.63
N GLU A 15 -18.35 0.43 -2.39
CA GLU A 15 -18.42 -0.85 -3.12
C GLU A 15 -18.14 -2.07 -2.22
N ASN A 16 -18.79 -2.15 -1.05
CA ASN A 16 -18.54 -3.21 -0.06
C ASN A 16 -17.07 -3.30 0.38
N ASN A 17 -16.43 -2.14 0.56
CA ASN A 17 -15.03 -1.98 0.95
C ASN A 17 -14.02 -2.51 -0.08
N THR A 18 -14.39 -2.61 -1.36
CA THR A 18 -13.41 -2.88 -2.42
C THR A 18 -12.83 -1.61 -3.05
N ARG A 19 -13.40 -0.44 -2.72
CA ARG A 19 -12.99 0.85 -3.24
C ARG A 19 -12.69 1.81 -2.11
N ALA A 20 -11.57 2.53 -2.19
CA ALA A 20 -11.15 3.50 -1.20
C ALA A 20 -10.94 4.86 -1.85
N THR A 21 -11.59 5.89 -1.33
CA THR A 21 -11.55 7.24 -1.87
C THR A 21 -11.12 8.22 -0.78
N ARG A 22 -10.00 8.91 -0.98
CA ARG A 22 -9.55 10.00 -0.11
C ARG A 22 -10.20 11.32 -0.51
N ARG A 23 -10.51 12.19 0.45
CA ARG A 23 -11.01 13.54 0.16
C ARG A 23 -10.02 14.34 -0.70
N LYS A 24 -10.49 14.87 -1.84
CA LYS A 24 -9.68 15.61 -2.83
C LYS A 24 -8.98 16.86 -2.28
N SER A 25 -9.54 17.48 -1.25
CA SER A 25 -9.00 18.67 -0.59
C SER A 25 -7.81 18.39 0.35
N GLU A 26 -7.43 17.13 0.53
CA GLU A 26 -6.33 16.71 1.40
C GLU A 26 -5.19 16.16 0.54
N PHE A 27 -4.09 15.70 1.14
CA PHE A 27 -3.04 14.93 0.45
C PHE A 27 -2.54 13.70 1.24
N ASP A 28 -2.94 13.55 2.49
CA ASP A 28 -2.48 12.50 3.42
C ASP A 28 -3.67 11.87 4.17
N HIS A 29 -3.40 11.12 5.25
CA HIS A 29 -4.41 10.35 5.99
C HIS A 29 -5.18 9.37 5.08
N GLY A 30 -4.49 8.86 4.05
CA GLY A 30 -5.00 7.97 3.02
C GLY A 30 -4.78 6.48 3.30
N LEU A 31 -4.38 6.11 4.52
CA LEU A 31 -3.99 4.73 4.81
C LEU A 31 -5.18 3.77 4.82
N CYS A 32 -5.02 2.65 4.13
CA CYS A 32 -5.95 1.53 4.12
C CYS A 32 -5.17 0.24 4.37
N LEU A 33 -5.79 -0.70 5.08
CA LEU A 33 -5.25 -2.04 5.30
C LEU A 33 -6.17 -3.07 4.65
N SER A 34 -5.65 -4.24 4.28
CA SER A 34 -6.50 -5.38 3.92
C SER A 34 -7.33 -5.83 5.13
N ALA A 35 -8.58 -6.25 4.89
CA ALA A 35 -9.48 -6.75 5.94
C ALA A 35 -9.00 -8.07 6.57
N ASN A 36 -8.24 -8.86 5.82
CA ASN A 36 -7.69 -10.14 6.26
C ASN A 36 -6.18 -10.18 6.00
N PRO A 37 -5.45 -11.05 6.70
CA PRO A 37 -4.07 -11.34 6.35
C PRO A 37 -3.94 -11.77 4.88
N LEU A 38 -2.81 -11.42 4.28
CA LEU A 38 -2.43 -11.93 2.97
C LEU A 38 -2.30 -13.44 3.01
N GLN A 39 -2.81 -14.08 1.98
CA GLN A 39 -2.59 -15.50 1.74
C GLN A 39 -1.34 -15.65 0.90
N ASP A 40 -0.55 -16.66 1.23
CA ASP A 40 0.70 -16.98 0.54
C ASP A 40 0.43 -17.13 -0.96
N ASP A 41 1.30 -16.54 -1.75
CA ASP A 41 1.30 -16.56 -3.22
C ASP A 41 0.05 -15.94 -3.88
N LYS A 42 -0.81 -15.26 -3.10
CA LYS A 42 -1.97 -14.52 -3.62
C LYS A 42 -1.67 -13.04 -3.76
N LEU A 43 -1.89 -12.53 -4.97
CA LEU A 43 -1.73 -11.13 -5.30
C LEU A 43 -2.86 -10.29 -4.70
N PHE A 44 -2.51 -9.39 -3.77
CA PHE A 44 -3.35 -8.25 -3.42
C PHE A 44 -3.05 -7.12 -4.40
N GLU A 45 -3.99 -6.81 -5.29
CA GLU A 45 -3.85 -5.79 -6.33
C GLU A 45 -4.90 -4.69 -6.16
N ILE A 46 -4.49 -3.46 -6.44
CA ILE A 46 -5.35 -2.28 -6.54
C ILE A 46 -5.16 -1.64 -7.91
N ARG A 47 -6.20 -0.94 -8.39
CA ARG A 47 -6.16 -0.17 -9.62
C ARG A 47 -6.31 1.30 -9.27
N ILE A 48 -5.48 2.16 -9.83
CA ILE A 48 -5.63 3.60 -9.64
C ILE A 48 -6.87 4.06 -10.41
N VAL A 49 -7.87 4.57 -9.69
CA VAL A 49 -9.12 5.04 -10.30
C VAL A 49 -9.09 6.53 -10.58
N GLU A 50 -8.55 7.32 -9.66
CA GLU A 50 -8.47 8.78 -9.81
C GLU A 50 -7.13 9.34 -9.32
N LYS A 51 -6.52 10.21 -10.13
CA LYS A 51 -5.38 11.05 -9.74
C LYS A 51 -5.68 12.54 -9.94
N ILE A 52 -5.16 13.37 -9.03
CA ILE A 52 -5.21 14.83 -9.14
C ILE A 52 -3.80 15.43 -9.13
N HIS A 53 -3.60 16.49 -9.90
CA HIS A 53 -2.27 17.11 -10.09
C HIS A 53 -2.02 18.32 -9.18
N VAL A 54 -2.94 18.65 -8.26
CA VAL A 54 -2.79 19.77 -7.33
C VAL A 54 -1.85 19.47 -6.16
N TRP A 55 -1.48 18.20 -5.96
CA TRP A 55 -0.57 17.74 -4.91
C TRP A 55 0.68 17.07 -5.50
N SER A 56 1.75 17.06 -4.71
CA SER A 56 2.97 16.28 -4.99
C SER A 56 2.93 14.95 -4.24
N GLY A 57 3.77 13.99 -4.67
CA GLY A 57 3.82 12.64 -4.11
C GLY A 57 2.88 11.66 -4.81
N SER A 58 3.10 10.37 -4.56
CA SER A 58 2.38 9.29 -5.19
C SER A 58 1.81 8.31 -4.16
N LEU A 59 0.96 7.41 -4.66
CA LEU A 59 0.52 6.20 -3.98
C LEU A 59 1.72 5.44 -3.41
N GLU A 60 1.53 4.88 -2.23
CA GLU A 60 2.47 3.92 -1.63
C GLU A 60 1.73 2.60 -1.37
N ILE A 61 2.42 1.48 -1.53
CA ILE A 61 1.87 0.14 -1.26
C ILE A 61 2.88 -0.70 -0.50
N GLY A 62 2.42 -1.58 0.37
CA GLY A 62 3.28 -2.34 1.25
C GLY A 62 2.55 -3.43 2.01
N VAL A 63 3.21 -3.90 3.07
CA VAL A 63 2.67 -4.83 4.05
C VAL A 63 3.06 -4.43 5.46
N THR A 64 2.25 -4.79 6.44
CA THR A 64 2.55 -4.61 7.86
C THR A 64 2.23 -5.86 8.66
N SER A 65 3.04 -6.16 9.67
CA SER A 65 2.75 -7.21 10.66
C SER A 65 1.77 -6.77 11.75
N VAL A 66 1.37 -5.49 11.77
CA VAL A 66 0.39 -4.99 12.75
C VAL A 66 -1.03 -5.21 12.23
N PRO A 67 -1.87 -5.98 12.93
CA PRO A 67 -3.28 -6.14 12.58
C PRO A 67 -4.04 -4.80 12.60
N PRO A 68 -5.03 -4.60 11.69
CA PRO A 68 -5.86 -3.39 11.67
C PRO A 68 -6.53 -3.07 13.02
N GLU A 69 -6.86 -4.10 13.80
CA GLU A 69 -7.54 -3.99 15.09
C GLU A 69 -6.68 -3.29 16.14
N HIS A 70 -5.35 -3.41 16.06
CA HIS A 70 -4.41 -2.82 17.02
C HIS A 70 -4.13 -1.33 16.81
N PHE A 71 -4.58 -0.74 15.70
CA PHE A 71 -4.51 0.70 15.52
C PHE A 71 -5.73 1.36 16.15
N ASP A 72 -5.58 2.21 17.15
CA ASP A 72 -6.71 3.04 17.61
C ASP A 72 -7.16 3.99 16.49
N GLN A 73 -6.19 4.61 15.82
CA GLN A 73 -6.35 5.41 14.61
C GLN A 73 -5.15 5.17 13.70
N LEU A 74 -5.39 5.03 12.39
CA LEU A 74 -4.30 4.99 11.42
C LEU A 74 -3.63 6.37 11.29
N PRO A 75 -2.29 6.43 11.22
CA PRO A 75 -1.57 7.70 11.15
C PRO A 75 -1.81 8.44 9.82
N ALA A 76 -1.47 9.72 9.81
CA ALA A 76 -1.50 10.55 8.61
C ALA A 76 -0.58 10.03 7.48
N CYS A 77 0.55 9.46 7.87
CA CYS A 77 1.66 9.11 6.98
C CYS A 77 2.28 7.78 7.40
N THR A 78 2.76 7.02 6.42
CA THR A 78 3.45 5.73 6.59
C THR A 78 4.73 5.84 7.43
N THR A 79 5.34 7.03 7.54
CA THR A 79 6.53 7.27 8.38
C THR A 79 6.34 7.02 9.89
N LYS A 80 5.09 6.86 10.33
CA LYS A 80 4.74 6.49 11.71
C LYS A 80 4.59 4.98 11.90
N LEU A 81 4.60 4.18 10.83
CA LEU A 81 4.52 2.72 10.87
C LEU A 81 5.95 2.14 11.00
N ARG A 82 6.33 1.72 12.22
CA ARG A 82 7.68 1.24 12.55
C ARG A 82 7.73 -0.16 13.21
N LEU A 83 6.62 -0.89 13.14
CA LEU A 83 6.44 -2.15 13.84
C LEU A 83 6.31 -3.32 12.84
N GLY A 84 7.34 -3.49 12.01
CA GLY A 84 7.39 -4.51 10.97
C GLY A 84 6.54 -4.12 9.77
N THR A 85 6.88 -2.98 9.16
CA THR A 85 6.20 -2.47 7.95
C THR A 85 7.19 -2.38 6.80
N TRP A 86 6.82 -2.96 5.66
CA TRP A 86 7.54 -2.85 4.40
C TRP A 86 6.71 -2.04 3.42
N LEU A 87 7.33 -1.10 2.71
CA LEU A 87 6.61 -0.15 1.87
C LEU A 87 7.41 0.14 0.60
N MET A 88 6.77 0.06 -0.55
CA MET A 88 7.25 0.64 -1.79
C MET A 88 6.76 2.10 -1.88
N SER A 89 7.69 3.03 -2.00
CA SER A 89 7.43 4.47 -2.17
C SER A 89 8.36 5.00 -3.27
N GLY A 90 7.77 5.58 -4.32
CA GLY A 90 8.48 5.88 -5.56
C GLY A 90 9.03 4.60 -6.20
N CYS A 91 10.35 4.53 -6.43
CA CYS A 91 11.05 3.32 -6.88
C CYS A 91 11.86 2.60 -5.78
N SER A 92 11.65 2.94 -4.50
CA SER A 92 12.40 2.39 -3.37
C SER A 92 11.53 1.54 -2.45
N VAL A 93 12.16 0.58 -1.77
CA VAL A 93 11.52 -0.24 -0.72
C VAL A 93 12.11 0.12 0.62
N LEU A 94 11.23 0.40 1.58
CA LEU A 94 11.55 0.77 2.95
C LEU A 94 11.08 -0.33 3.90
N LYS A 95 11.84 -0.58 4.97
CA LYS A 95 11.43 -1.34 6.15
C LYS A 95 11.48 -0.42 7.36
N ASP A 96 10.35 -0.25 8.04
CA ASP A 96 10.21 0.60 9.23
C ASP A 96 10.83 2.00 9.03
N THR A 97 10.54 2.60 7.87
CA THR A 97 11.03 3.90 7.37
C THR A 97 12.50 3.98 6.94
N VAL A 98 13.24 2.87 7.03
CA VAL A 98 14.62 2.79 6.54
C VAL A 98 14.61 2.19 5.14
N THR A 99 15.19 2.87 4.16
CA THR A 99 15.35 2.34 2.80
C THR A 99 16.23 1.09 2.85
N ILE A 100 15.73 -0.02 2.33
CA ILE A 100 16.43 -1.31 2.25
C ILE A 100 16.80 -1.69 0.81
N VAL A 101 16.06 -1.16 -0.17
CA VAL A 101 16.36 -1.32 -1.60
C VAL A 101 16.08 0.01 -2.29
N GLU A 102 17.07 0.52 -3.02
CA GLU A 102 16.93 1.67 -3.92
C GLU A 102 16.78 1.17 -5.36
N PHE A 103 16.08 1.93 -6.20
CA PHE A 103 15.87 1.59 -7.62
C PHE A 103 15.32 0.17 -7.83
N TYR A 104 14.41 -0.25 -6.95
CA TYR A 104 13.87 -1.61 -6.91
C TYR A 104 13.04 -1.94 -8.16
N GLY A 105 12.23 -1.00 -8.65
CA GLY A 105 11.35 -1.24 -9.78
C GLY A 105 10.80 0.04 -10.39
N ILE A 106 9.70 -0.09 -11.12
CA ILE A 106 8.99 1.06 -11.71
C ILE A 106 8.68 2.09 -10.62
N ASP A 107 8.92 3.36 -10.93
CA ASP A 107 8.56 4.46 -10.04
C ASP A 107 7.03 4.60 -9.95
N LEU A 108 6.48 4.40 -8.75
CA LEU A 108 5.04 4.56 -8.52
C LEU A 108 4.52 5.97 -8.84
N GLU A 109 5.38 6.99 -8.92
CA GLU A 109 4.98 8.32 -9.36
C GLU A 109 4.60 8.37 -10.86
N SER A 110 5.19 7.48 -11.66
CA SER A 110 4.96 7.40 -13.11
C SER A 110 3.64 6.74 -13.51
N LEU A 111 3.00 6.03 -12.58
CA LEU A 111 1.74 5.32 -12.83
C LEU A 111 0.59 6.30 -13.06
N ASN A 112 -0.37 5.92 -13.90
CA ASN A 112 -1.54 6.73 -14.27
C ASN A 112 -2.83 6.06 -13.80
N GLU A 113 -3.96 6.70 -14.06
CA GLU A 113 -5.26 6.06 -13.92
C GLU A 113 -5.31 4.78 -14.77
N ASP A 114 -6.02 3.78 -14.27
CA ASP A 114 -6.10 2.39 -14.75
C ASP A 114 -4.84 1.52 -14.57
N ASP A 115 -3.68 2.08 -14.25
CA ASP A 115 -2.53 1.28 -13.83
C ASP A 115 -2.82 0.56 -12.51
N ARG A 116 -2.20 -0.61 -12.37
CA ARG A 116 -2.38 -1.49 -11.22
C ARG A 116 -1.08 -1.70 -10.49
N VAL A 117 -1.15 -1.68 -9.17
CA VAL A 117 -0.04 -2.07 -8.31
C VAL A 117 -0.51 -3.10 -7.30
N GLY A 118 0.33 -4.08 -7.02
CA GLY A 118 -0.01 -5.14 -6.09
C GLY A 118 1.18 -5.67 -5.33
N VAL A 119 0.87 -6.52 -4.35
CA VAL A 119 1.84 -7.12 -3.46
C VAL A 119 1.51 -8.59 -3.22
N VAL A 120 2.55 -9.42 -3.17
CA VAL A 120 2.51 -10.85 -2.81
C VAL A 120 3.46 -11.08 -1.65
N LYS A 121 3.00 -11.85 -0.67
CA LYS A 121 3.85 -12.56 0.28
C LYS A 121 3.99 -13.99 -0.24
N SER A 122 5.18 -14.43 -0.62
CA SER A 122 5.35 -15.82 -1.08
C SER A 122 5.30 -16.82 0.08
N SER A 123 5.11 -18.10 -0.24
CA SER A 123 5.25 -19.19 0.72
C SER A 123 6.66 -19.30 1.32
N ASP A 124 7.68 -18.83 0.59
CA ASP A 124 9.08 -18.81 1.02
C ASP A 124 9.42 -17.60 1.91
N GLY A 125 8.43 -16.75 2.21
CA GLY A 125 8.61 -15.58 3.06
C GLY A 125 9.26 -14.39 2.33
N GLU A 126 9.03 -14.27 1.03
CA GLU A 126 9.50 -13.16 0.21
C GLU A 126 8.41 -12.11 -0.01
N LEU A 127 8.82 -10.85 -0.09
CA LEU A 127 7.98 -9.72 -0.50
C LEU A 127 8.21 -9.47 -1.99
N ILE A 128 7.14 -9.44 -2.78
CA ILE A 128 7.23 -9.15 -4.22
C ILE A 128 6.14 -8.14 -4.57
N PHE A 129 6.52 -7.03 -5.21
CA PHE A 129 5.58 -6.08 -5.77
C PHE A 129 5.34 -6.36 -7.25
N TYR A 130 4.13 -6.01 -7.71
CA TYR A 130 3.70 -6.17 -9.09
C TYR A 130 3.19 -4.84 -9.61
N VAL A 131 3.49 -4.53 -10.87
CA VAL A 131 2.92 -3.39 -11.61
C VAL A 131 2.33 -3.93 -12.90
N ASN A 132 1.03 -3.70 -13.13
CA ASN A 132 0.31 -4.17 -14.32
C ASN A 132 0.52 -5.68 -14.59
N GLY A 133 0.47 -6.50 -13.52
CA GLY A 133 0.69 -7.94 -13.59
C GLY A 133 2.15 -8.38 -13.75
N ILE A 134 3.11 -7.45 -13.84
CA ILE A 134 4.54 -7.75 -14.01
C ILE A 134 5.25 -7.66 -12.65
N SER A 135 5.89 -8.76 -12.24
CA SER A 135 6.72 -8.80 -11.03
C SER A 135 7.89 -7.81 -11.13
N GLN A 136 8.13 -7.08 -10.04
CA GLN A 136 9.28 -6.19 -9.88
C GLN A 136 10.48 -6.89 -9.21
N GLY A 137 10.39 -8.20 -8.96
CA GLY A 137 11.43 -8.99 -8.29
C GLY A 137 11.28 -9.06 -6.77
N VAL A 138 12.20 -9.72 -6.08
CA VAL A 138 12.14 -9.88 -4.61
C VAL A 138 12.60 -8.59 -3.92
N ALA A 139 11.71 -7.97 -3.14
CA ALA A 139 11.97 -6.73 -2.41
C ALA A 139 12.57 -6.98 -1.01
N ALA A 140 12.19 -8.07 -0.36
CA ALA A 140 12.65 -8.46 0.97
C ALA A 140 12.41 -9.95 1.20
N THR A 141 13.16 -10.56 2.12
CA THR A 141 13.03 -11.98 2.50
C THR A 141 12.90 -12.11 4.02
N GLY A 142 12.55 -13.31 4.50
CA GLY A 142 12.38 -13.58 5.93
C GLY A 142 11.19 -12.87 6.54
N LEU A 143 10.12 -12.68 5.76
CA LEU A 143 8.91 -12.01 6.20
C LEU A 143 8.18 -12.81 7.31
N PRO A 144 7.50 -12.14 8.25
CA PRO A 144 6.57 -12.77 9.19
C PRO A 144 5.47 -13.55 8.48
N ARG A 145 4.91 -14.57 9.16
CA ARG A 145 3.83 -15.41 8.63
C ARG A 145 2.56 -14.62 8.34
N THR A 146 2.17 -13.75 9.27
CA THR A 146 0.93 -12.98 9.19
C THR A 146 1.26 -11.53 8.84
N LEU A 147 0.80 -11.10 7.67
CA LEU A 147 0.95 -9.74 7.18
C LEU A 147 -0.36 -9.26 6.58
N TYR A 148 -0.61 -7.97 6.68
CA TYR A 148 -1.74 -7.29 6.04
C TYR A 148 -1.20 -6.40 4.94
N ALA A 149 -1.89 -6.32 3.79
CA ALA A 149 -1.55 -5.33 2.78
C ALA A 149 -1.84 -3.93 3.32
N LEU A 150 -1.00 -2.99 2.91
CA LEU A 150 -1.03 -1.59 3.27
C LEU A 150 -1.06 -0.77 1.98
N VAL A 151 -1.99 0.16 1.89
CA VAL A 151 -2.10 1.12 0.78
C VAL A 151 -2.17 2.52 1.37
N ASN A 152 -1.39 3.46 0.85
CA ASN A 152 -1.48 4.87 1.21
C ASN A 152 -1.92 5.68 -0.01
N LEU A 153 -3.16 6.15 -0.01
CA LEU A 153 -3.65 7.09 -1.01
C LEU A 153 -3.02 8.46 -0.74
N TYR A 154 -1.76 8.65 -1.11
CA TYR A 154 -0.99 9.85 -0.82
C TYR A 154 -0.82 10.75 -2.05
N GLY A 155 -0.72 12.05 -1.80
CA GLY A 155 -0.40 13.05 -2.82
C GLY A 155 -1.41 13.05 -3.96
N LYS A 156 -0.94 12.69 -5.15
CA LYS A 156 -1.75 12.69 -6.37
C LYS A 156 -2.84 11.62 -6.38
N CYS A 157 -2.67 10.50 -5.66
CA CYS A 157 -3.66 9.42 -5.66
C CYS A 157 -4.86 9.77 -4.77
N VAL A 158 -6.06 9.70 -5.35
CA VAL A 158 -7.33 10.01 -4.69
C VAL A 158 -8.17 8.76 -4.50
N GLU A 159 -8.13 7.83 -5.44
CA GLU A 159 -9.04 6.69 -5.43
C GLU A 159 -8.39 5.43 -6.00
N VAL A 160 -8.66 4.29 -5.33
CA VAL A 160 -8.20 2.96 -5.72
C VAL A 160 -9.28 1.89 -5.53
#